data_AF-A0AAU4DYI1-F1
#
_entry.id   AF-A0AAU4DYI1-F1
#
_cell.length_a   1.000
_cell.length_b   1.000
_cell.length_c   1.000
_cell.angle_alpha   90.00
_cell.angle_beta   90.00
_cell.angle_gamma   90.00
#
_symmetry.space_group_name_H-M   'P 1'
#
loop_
_entity.id
_entity.type
_entity.pdbx_description
1 polymer ?
#
loop_
_entity_poly.entity_id
_entity_poly.type
_entity_poly.pdbx_seq_one_letter_code
_entity_poly.pdbx_strand_id
1 'polypeptide(L)'
;MRYTMTWADPLTAEEEAERLEMQEAVNTATNPSAIPDGPEREAARAAWEDAWTAYGRATPHLFYLNTRSMDGVLTIMDRLGMLTEQDHPDLPRPGDFGLTEDDMDDLAGNLAPDEKGGADAKGSGQDDDPLTEARERFKRAQDEVTDAEPQPVTGIPWHKLRSNDGWLVTPTQIGAALAAWEAADEQERQEATGEHDRFPRWIEWMGKAKERGGFRVF
;
A
#
# COMPACT_ATOMS: atom_id res chain seq x y z
N MET A 1 2.18 12.27 -5.81
CA MET A 1 2.12 11.29 -4.71
C MET A 1 1.76 9.93 -5.30
N ARG A 2 2.19 8.84 -4.67
CA ARG A 2 1.89 7.47 -5.09
C ARG A 2 1.18 6.80 -3.91
N TYR A 3 0.04 6.17 -4.18
CA TYR A 3 -0.68 5.35 -3.23
C TYR A 3 -0.27 3.89 -3.45
N THR A 4 0.21 3.28 -2.39
CA THR A 4 0.62 1.88 -2.32
C THR A 4 -0.30 1.19 -1.34
N MET A 5 -1.08 0.25 -1.83
CA MET A 5 -2.01 -0.51 -1.01
C MET A 5 -1.55 -1.96 -0.92
N THR A 6 -1.55 -2.51 0.29
CA THR A 6 -1.12 -3.88 0.56
C THR A 6 -2.17 -4.59 1.40
N TRP A 7 -2.39 -5.89 1.18
CA TRP A 7 -3.27 -6.68 2.04
C TRP A 7 -2.84 -6.59 3.51
N ALA A 8 -3.82 -6.62 4.41
CA ALA A 8 -3.56 -6.53 5.84
C ALA A 8 -2.92 -7.81 6.39
N ASP A 9 -3.39 -8.98 5.92
CA ASP A 9 -2.75 -10.25 6.23
C ASP A 9 -1.39 -10.35 5.52
N PRO A 10 -0.33 -10.80 6.23
CA PRO A 10 0.95 -11.03 5.62
C PRO A 10 0.87 -12.13 4.57
N LEU A 11 1.79 -12.08 3.61
CA LEU A 11 2.00 -13.20 2.69
C LEU A 11 2.38 -14.46 3.47
N THR A 12 1.93 -15.60 2.97
CA THR A 12 2.50 -16.88 3.39
C THR A 12 3.98 -16.94 2.99
N ALA A 13 4.76 -17.80 3.65
CA ALA A 13 6.17 -17.98 3.32
C ALA A 13 6.39 -18.43 1.86
N GLU A 14 5.45 -19.17 1.29
CA GLU A 14 5.46 -19.60 -0.11
C GLU A 14 5.25 -18.42 -1.06
N GLU A 15 4.22 -17.60 -0.81
CA GLU A 15 3.94 -16.38 -1.58
C GLU A 15 5.10 -15.37 -1.48
N GLU A 16 5.73 -15.25 -0.30
CA GLU A 16 6.89 -14.39 -0.10
C GLU A 16 8.12 -14.91 -0.86
N ALA A 17 8.37 -16.22 -0.84
CA ALA A 17 9.45 -16.82 -1.61
C ALA A 17 9.26 -16.64 -3.13
N GLU A 18 8.05 -16.87 -3.64
CA GLU A 18 7.70 -16.63 -5.04
C GLU A 18 7.90 -15.15 -5.41
N ARG A 19 7.43 -14.23 -4.56
CA ARG A 19 7.64 -12.79 -4.75
C ARG A 19 9.13 -12.44 -4.85
N LEU A 20 9.95 -12.97 -3.95
CA LEU A 20 11.40 -12.71 -3.91
C LEU A 20 12.10 -13.26 -5.16
N GLU A 21 11.75 -14.47 -5.60
CA GLU A 21 12.28 -15.07 -6.83
C GLU A 21 11.94 -14.20 -8.05
N MET A 22 10.69 -13.75 -8.18
CA MET A 22 10.30 -12.89 -9.29
C MET A 22 10.93 -11.49 -9.20
N GLN A 23 11.16 -10.98 -7.98
CA GLN A 23 11.89 -9.73 -7.77
C GLN A 23 13.34 -9.86 -8.23
N GLU A 24 14.00 -10.97 -7.93
CA GLU A 24 15.34 -11.26 -8.41
C GLU A 24 15.38 -11.37 -9.94
N ALA A 25 14.37 -11.99 -10.56
CA ALA A 25 14.25 -12.03 -12.01
C ALA A 25 14.16 -10.62 -12.64
N VAL A 26 13.40 -9.70 -12.04
CA VAL A 26 13.34 -8.29 -12.47
C VAL A 26 14.68 -7.58 -12.28
N ASN A 27 15.35 -7.81 -11.14
CA ASN A 27 16.62 -7.15 -10.82
C ASN A 27 17.78 -7.63 -11.72
N THR A 28 17.73 -8.88 -12.17
CA THR A 28 18.73 -9.48 -13.05
C THR A 28 18.43 -9.26 -14.53
N ALA A 29 17.18 -8.95 -14.90
CA ALA A 29 16.80 -8.61 -16.26
C ALA A 29 17.55 -7.35 -16.74
N THR A 30 18.13 -7.45 -17.94
CA THR A 30 18.89 -6.32 -18.51
C THR A 30 17.97 -5.16 -18.84
N ASN A 31 18.27 -3.98 -18.29
CA ASN A 31 17.51 -2.77 -18.60
C ASN A 31 17.64 -2.42 -20.09
N PRO A 32 16.54 -2.45 -20.88
CA PRO A 32 16.60 -2.22 -22.32
C PRO A 32 17.09 -0.81 -22.69
N SER A 33 16.96 0.18 -21.79
CA SER A 33 17.46 1.53 -22.02
C SER A 33 18.99 1.61 -22.02
N ALA A 34 19.69 0.63 -21.44
CA ALA A 34 21.15 0.58 -21.40
C ALA A 34 21.79 -0.02 -22.67
N ILE A 35 21.02 -0.72 -23.51
CA ILE A 35 21.49 -1.35 -24.75
C ILE A 35 21.20 -0.39 -25.92
N PRO A 36 22.06 -0.18 -26.93
CA PRO A 36 21.74 0.61 -28.13
C PRO A 36 20.52 0.09 -28.93
N ASP A 37 19.95 0.91 -29.81
CA ASP A 37 18.85 0.46 -30.68
C ASP A 37 19.26 -0.71 -31.58
N GLY A 38 18.41 -1.74 -31.65
CA GLY A 38 18.64 -2.95 -32.42
C GLY A 38 17.92 -4.18 -31.85
N PRO A 39 18.10 -5.36 -32.47
CA PRO A 39 17.42 -6.59 -32.04
C PRO A 39 17.76 -7.01 -30.61
N GLU A 40 18.96 -6.68 -30.12
CA GLU A 40 19.36 -6.95 -28.72
C GLU A 40 18.53 -6.14 -27.72
N ARG A 41 18.25 -4.87 -28.00
CA ARG A 41 17.38 -4.02 -27.17
C ARG A 41 15.95 -4.52 -27.18
N GLU A 42 15.45 -5.01 -28.33
CA GLU A 42 14.11 -5.60 -28.43
C GLU A 42 13.99 -6.89 -27.60
N ALA A 43 14.99 -7.78 -27.70
CA ALA A 43 15.03 -9.00 -26.89
C ALA A 43 15.11 -8.68 -25.39
N ALA A 44 15.94 -7.72 -24.98
CA ALA A 44 16.01 -7.28 -23.60
C ALA A 44 14.70 -6.64 -23.12
N ARG A 45 14.02 -5.86 -23.97
CA ARG A 45 12.70 -5.29 -23.64
C ARG A 45 11.68 -6.38 -23.39
N ALA A 46 11.59 -7.38 -24.27
CA ALA A 46 10.66 -8.49 -24.11
C ALA A 46 10.92 -9.26 -22.81
N ALA A 47 12.18 -9.62 -22.52
CA ALA A 47 12.56 -10.30 -21.29
C ALA A 47 12.26 -9.46 -20.03
N TRP A 48 12.49 -8.15 -20.10
CA TRP A 48 12.21 -7.22 -19.01
C TRP A 48 10.70 -7.07 -18.77
N GLU A 49 9.89 -6.96 -19.83
CA GLU A 49 8.42 -6.93 -19.75
C GLU A 49 7.86 -8.25 -19.19
N ASP A 50 8.39 -9.40 -19.60
CA ASP A 50 8.01 -10.71 -19.08
C ASP A 50 8.33 -10.83 -17.58
N ALA A 51 9.51 -10.39 -17.15
CA ALA A 51 9.92 -10.39 -15.75
C ALA A 51 9.01 -9.49 -14.90
N TRP A 52 8.72 -8.27 -15.35
CA TRP A 52 7.78 -7.36 -14.66
C TRP A 52 6.36 -7.91 -14.62
N THR A 53 5.92 -8.60 -15.68
CA THR A 53 4.62 -9.25 -15.72
C THR A 53 4.55 -10.40 -14.72
N ALA A 54 5.60 -11.22 -14.63
CA ALA A 54 5.70 -12.30 -13.66
C ALA A 54 5.73 -11.76 -12.22
N TYR A 55 6.53 -10.73 -11.95
CA TYR A 55 6.55 -10.05 -10.66
C TYR A 55 5.18 -9.50 -10.27
N GLY A 56 4.49 -8.83 -11.20
CA GLY A 56 3.14 -8.32 -10.98
C GLY A 56 2.11 -9.41 -10.64
N ARG A 57 2.28 -10.65 -11.16
CA ARG A 57 1.46 -11.81 -10.80
C ARG A 57 1.80 -12.37 -9.42
N ALA A 58 3.09 -12.38 -9.04
CA ALA A 58 3.56 -12.79 -7.72
C ALA A 58 3.32 -11.74 -6.62
N THR A 59 2.93 -10.52 -6.98
CA THR A 59 2.52 -9.47 -6.04
C THR A 59 1.01 -9.15 -6.11
N PRO A 60 0.09 -10.13 -5.98
CA PRO A 60 -1.35 -9.85 -6.05
C PRO A 60 -1.82 -9.00 -4.86
N HIS A 61 -1.07 -9.04 -3.76
CA HIS A 61 -1.28 -8.24 -2.56
C HIS A 61 -1.03 -6.76 -2.76
N LEU A 62 -0.31 -6.36 -3.81
CA LEU A 62 0.08 -4.98 -4.06
C LEU A 62 -0.84 -4.32 -5.10
N PHE A 63 -1.42 -3.18 -4.74
CA PHE A 63 -2.12 -2.31 -5.68
C PHE A 63 -1.52 -0.90 -5.65
N TYR A 64 -1.32 -0.33 -6.84
CA TYR A 64 -0.72 0.98 -7.00
C TYR A 64 -1.68 1.91 -7.74
N LEU A 65 -1.84 3.13 -7.25
CA LEU A 65 -2.45 4.25 -7.97
C LEU A 65 -1.57 5.49 -7.81
N ASN A 66 -1.36 6.23 -8.90
CA ASN A 66 -0.83 7.60 -8.76
C ASN A 66 -1.96 8.53 -8.29
N THR A 67 -1.62 9.76 -7.89
CA THR A 67 -2.61 10.77 -7.46
C THR A 67 -3.78 10.93 -8.41
N ARG A 68 -3.53 11.09 -9.72
CA ARG A 68 -4.59 11.27 -10.71
C ARG A 68 -5.51 10.06 -10.80
N SER A 69 -4.95 8.86 -10.81
CA SER A 69 -5.74 7.63 -10.87
C SER A 69 -6.53 7.39 -9.59
N MET A 70 -5.95 7.73 -8.44
CA MET A 70 -6.68 7.68 -7.17
C MET A 70 -7.85 8.66 -7.18
N ASP A 71 -7.65 9.92 -7.59
CA ASP A 71 -8.73 10.90 -7.68
C ASP A 71 -9.87 10.43 -8.60
N GLY A 72 -9.53 9.82 -9.74
CA GLY A 72 -10.51 9.24 -10.65
C GLY A 72 -11.28 8.07 -10.02
N VAL A 73 -10.59 7.13 -9.39
CA VAL A 73 -11.22 6.00 -8.67
C VAL A 73 -12.12 6.51 -7.54
N LEU A 74 -11.68 7.46 -6.73
CA LEU A 74 -12.45 8.02 -5.62
C LEU A 74 -13.69 8.77 -6.10
N THR A 75 -13.60 9.51 -7.22
CA THR A 75 -14.77 10.19 -7.83
C THR A 75 -15.84 9.18 -8.23
N ILE A 76 -15.44 8.06 -8.84
CA ILE A 76 -16.36 6.98 -9.21
C ILE A 76 -16.96 6.32 -7.95
N MET A 77 -16.13 6.00 -6.95
CA MET A 77 -16.59 5.37 -5.71
C MET A 77 -17.58 6.25 -4.95
N ASP A 78 -17.34 7.56 -4.87
CA ASP A 78 -18.25 8.52 -4.23
C ASP A 78 -19.61 8.56 -4.93
N ARG A 79 -19.60 8.68 -6.26
CA ARG A 79 -20.82 8.68 -7.08
C ARG A 79 -21.65 7.41 -6.87
N LEU A 80 -20.99 6.27 -6.70
CA LEU A 80 -21.63 4.97 -6.50
C LEU A 80 -21.99 4.68 -5.02
N GLY A 81 -21.76 5.62 -4.10
CA GLY A 81 -22.05 5.44 -2.68
C GLY A 81 -21.14 4.42 -1.98
N MET A 82 -19.97 4.14 -2.53
CA MET A 82 -18.99 3.22 -1.95
C MET A 82 -18.15 3.87 -0.84
N LEU A 83 -18.11 5.21 -0.82
CA LEU A 83 -17.42 6.00 0.19
C LEU A 83 -18.39 6.52 1.25
N THR A 84 -17.86 6.80 2.43
CA THR A 84 -18.60 7.44 3.51
C THR A 84 -17.84 8.63 4.05
N GLU A 85 -18.57 9.71 4.35
CA GLU A 85 -18.01 10.86 5.03
C GLU A 85 -17.89 10.56 6.53
N GLN A 86 -16.67 10.69 7.05
CA GLN A 86 -16.37 10.54 8.47
C GLN A 86 -15.28 11.55 8.84
N ASP A 87 -15.38 12.10 10.04
CA ASP A 87 -14.37 12.99 10.58
C ASP A 87 -12.99 12.31 10.53
N HIS A 88 -12.00 13.04 10.05
CA HIS A 88 -10.61 12.61 10.11
C HIS A 88 -10.15 12.71 11.56
N PRO A 89 -9.80 11.60 12.24
CA PRO A 89 -9.31 11.68 13.61
C PRO A 89 -7.92 12.32 13.64
N ASP A 90 -7.60 13.02 14.71
CA ASP A 90 -6.25 13.57 14.87
C ASP A 90 -5.23 12.44 15.01
N LEU A 91 -4.18 12.48 14.19
CA LEU A 91 -3.05 11.56 14.33
C LEU A 91 -2.15 12.01 15.49
N PRO A 92 -1.62 11.06 16.29
CA PRO A 92 -0.64 11.38 17.31
C PRO A 92 0.58 12.05 16.68
N ARG A 93 1.22 12.97 17.40
CA ARG A 93 2.44 13.64 16.94
C ARG A 93 3.65 13.04 17.65
N PRO A 94 4.82 12.94 16.98
CA PRO A 94 6.05 12.44 17.63
C PRO A 94 6.38 13.19 18.94
N GLY A 95 6.18 14.52 18.94
CA GLY A 95 6.41 15.37 20.12
C GLY A 95 5.57 15.01 21.35
N ASP A 96 4.39 14.41 21.18
CA ASP A 96 3.55 13.95 22.30
C ASP A 96 4.22 12.81 23.09
N PHE A 97 5.20 12.15 22.48
CA PHE A 97 5.97 11.04 23.03
C PHE A 97 7.43 11.42 23.33
N GLY A 98 7.76 12.71 23.24
CA GLY A 98 9.13 13.20 23.45
C GLY A 98 10.08 12.90 22.29
N LEU A 99 9.56 12.61 21.10
CA LEU A 99 10.35 12.38 19.89
C LEU A 99 10.45 13.67 19.06
N THR A 100 11.61 13.88 18.45
CA THR A 100 11.83 14.92 17.43
C THR A 100 11.60 14.36 16.03
N GLU A 101 11.60 15.23 15.00
CA GLU A 101 11.56 14.78 13.60
C GLU A 101 12.80 13.93 13.25
N ASP A 102 13.99 14.33 13.74
CA ASP A 102 15.23 13.58 13.53
C ASP A 102 15.15 12.15 14.14
N ASP A 103 14.48 12.00 15.29
CA ASP A 103 14.28 10.68 15.91
C ASP A 103 13.36 9.77 15.07
N MET A 104 12.55 10.34 14.18
CA MET A 104 11.63 9.63 13.28
C MET A 104 12.27 9.28 11.94
N ASP A 105 13.21 10.08 11.44
CA ASP A 105 13.92 9.79 10.18
C ASP A 105 14.75 8.48 10.29
N ASP A 106 15.26 8.18 11.48
CA ASP A 106 15.91 6.91 11.81
C ASP A 106 14.94 5.70 11.73
N LEU A 107 13.64 5.90 11.99
CA LEU A 107 12.60 4.86 11.89
C LEU A 107 12.14 4.63 10.45
N ALA A 108 12.15 5.66 9.61
CA ALA A 108 11.68 5.60 8.23
C ALA A 108 12.60 4.81 7.29
N GLY A 109 13.76 4.34 7.76
CA GLY A 109 14.64 3.46 7.00
C GLY A 109 15.35 4.13 5.81
N ASN A 110 15.51 5.46 5.84
CA ASN A 110 16.25 6.20 4.80
C ASN A 110 17.78 6.21 4.99
N LEU A 111 18.31 5.54 6.01
CA LEU A 111 19.75 5.24 6.07
C LEU A 111 19.99 3.91 5.36
N ALA A 112 20.44 4.00 4.11
CA ALA A 112 21.05 2.88 3.43
C ALA A 112 22.13 2.24 4.34
N PRO A 113 22.29 0.91 4.37
CA PRO A 113 23.21 0.23 5.28
C PRO A 113 24.71 0.54 5.03
N ASP A 114 25.05 1.43 4.10
CA ASP A 114 26.40 1.59 3.57
C ASP A 114 27.18 2.83 4.08
N GLU A 115 26.59 3.74 4.87
CA GLU A 115 27.34 4.90 5.38
C GLU A 115 27.77 4.84 6.87
N LYS A 116 27.31 3.88 7.67
CA LYS A 116 27.94 3.59 8.97
C LYS A 116 28.88 2.38 8.86
N GLY A 117 29.91 2.57 8.03
CA GLY A 117 31.15 1.81 8.09
C GLY A 117 31.84 2.04 9.44
N GLY A 118 31.41 1.29 10.45
CA GLY A 118 32.04 1.18 11.76
C GLY A 118 31.77 -0.21 12.30
N ALA A 119 32.69 -1.13 12.05
CA ALA A 119 32.61 -2.57 12.32
C ALA A 119 32.67 -2.94 13.82
N ASP A 120 32.04 -2.15 14.69
CA ASP A 120 32.04 -2.32 16.15
C ASP A 120 30.64 -2.30 16.80
N ALA A 121 29.55 -2.43 16.04
CA ALA A 121 28.22 -2.66 16.62
C ALA A 121 27.98 -4.15 16.93
N LYS A 122 28.93 -4.79 17.61
CA LYS A 122 28.70 -6.07 18.30
C LYS A 122 28.44 -5.77 19.77
N GLY A 123 27.16 -5.76 20.14
CA GLY A 123 26.72 -5.90 21.53
C GLY A 123 26.62 -4.60 22.32
N SER A 124 25.47 -3.95 22.25
CA SER A 124 24.93 -3.18 23.37
C SER A 124 23.48 -3.58 23.54
N GLY A 125 23.11 -4.02 24.75
CA GLY A 125 21.83 -4.62 25.07
C GLY A 125 20.64 -3.76 24.63
N GLN A 126 19.64 -4.42 24.09
CA GLN A 126 18.51 -3.83 23.37
C GLN A 126 17.29 -3.54 24.28
N ASP A 127 17.46 -3.53 25.60
CA ASP A 127 16.28 -3.58 26.48
C ASP A 127 15.96 -2.29 27.25
N ASP A 128 16.78 -1.23 27.19
CA ASP A 128 16.55 -0.01 28.01
C ASP A 128 16.92 1.33 27.30
N ASP A 129 16.81 1.44 25.97
CA ASP A 129 16.92 2.77 25.32
C ASP A 129 15.57 3.51 25.41
N PRO A 130 15.47 4.63 26.14
CA PRO A 130 14.22 5.39 26.25
C PRO A 130 13.67 5.86 24.90
N LEU A 131 14.53 6.05 23.89
CA LEU A 131 14.09 6.40 22.54
C LEU A 131 13.37 5.23 21.87
N THR A 132 13.83 4.00 22.05
CA THR A 132 13.14 2.79 21.56
C THR A 132 11.75 2.67 22.17
N GLU A 133 11.62 2.82 23.50
CA GLU A 133 10.32 2.76 24.18
C GLU A 133 9.39 3.91 23.73
N ALA A 134 9.91 5.12 23.54
CA ALA A 134 9.13 6.26 23.04
C ALA A 134 8.61 6.00 21.60
N ARG A 135 9.47 5.46 20.72
CA ARG A 135 9.12 5.09 19.34
C ARG A 135 8.05 4.00 19.28
N GLU A 136 8.16 2.97 20.12
CA GLU A 136 7.16 1.90 20.21
C GLU A 136 5.80 2.42 20.69
N ARG A 137 5.80 3.33 21.69
CA ARG A 137 4.57 3.97 22.17
C ARG A 137 3.93 4.85 21.12
N PHE A 138 4.72 5.66 20.42
CA PHE A 138 4.24 6.48 19.30
C PHE A 138 3.62 5.60 18.20
N LYS A 139 4.34 4.57 17.75
CA LYS A 139 3.84 3.64 16.73
C LYS A 139 2.54 2.96 17.16
N ARG A 140 2.44 2.49 18.40
CA ARG A 140 1.20 1.87 18.90
C ARG A 140 0.04 2.85 18.91
N ALA A 141 0.25 4.09 19.34
CA ALA A 141 -0.79 5.11 19.31
C ALA A 141 -1.23 5.45 17.89
N GLN A 142 -0.29 5.48 16.94
CA GLN A 142 -0.61 5.66 15.52
C GLN A 142 -1.43 4.48 14.99
N ASP A 143 -0.96 3.24 15.23
CA ASP A 143 -1.63 2.01 14.82
C ASP A 143 -3.07 1.95 15.41
N GLU A 144 -3.27 2.33 16.68
CA GLU A 144 -4.59 2.41 17.33
C GLU A 144 -5.55 3.36 16.59
N VAL A 145 -5.07 4.51 16.12
CA VAL A 145 -5.90 5.45 15.34
C VAL A 145 -6.13 4.93 13.93
N THR A 146 -5.10 4.41 13.26
CA THR A 146 -5.21 3.97 11.85
C THR A 146 -6.01 2.68 11.68
N ASP A 147 -6.08 1.86 12.73
CA ASP A 147 -6.80 0.59 12.75
C ASP A 147 -8.23 0.73 13.26
N ALA A 148 -8.61 1.91 13.76
CA ALA A 148 -9.96 2.16 14.24
C ALA A 148 -11.00 1.99 13.12
N GLU A 149 -12.11 1.34 13.48
CA GLU A 149 -13.30 1.20 12.63
C GLU A 149 -14.50 1.88 13.32
N PRO A 150 -14.74 3.18 13.05
CA PRO A 150 -15.91 3.87 13.56
C PRO A 150 -17.20 3.23 13.02
N GLN A 151 -18.23 3.16 13.88
CA GLN A 151 -19.56 2.65 13.55
C GLN A 151 -20.56 3.81 13.35
N PRO A 152 -21.58 3.65 12.48
CA PRO A 152 -21.84 2.49 11.62
C PRO A 152 -20.94 2.45 10.37
N VAL A 153 -20.68 1.25 9.85
CA VAL A 153 -19.96 1.07 8.58
C VAL A 153 -20.93 1.07 7.40
N THR A 154 -20.90 2.13 6.59
CA THR A 154 -21.74 2.28 5.38
C THR A 154 -20.92 2.36 4.09
N GLY A 155 -19.59 2.34 4.17
CA GLY A 155 -18.67 2.43 3.04
C GLY A 155 -17.23 2.56 3.54
N ILE A 156 -16.29 2.86 2.64
CA ILE A 156 -14.91 3.17 3.02
C ILE A 156 -14.81 4.66 3.39
N PRO A 157 -14.27 5.02 4.57
CA PRO A 157 -14.12 6.42 4.94
C PRO A 157 -13.20 7.16 3.97
N TRP A 158 -13.65 8.33 3.49
CA TRP A 158 -12.92 9.14 2.52
C TRP A 158 -11.46 9.41 2.91
N HIS A 159 -11.22 9.73 4.19
CA HIS A 159 -9.89 10.09 4.67
C HIS A 159 -8.87 8.95 4.57
N LYS A 160 -9.32 7.68 4.66
CA LYS A 160 -8.44 6.51 4.63
C LYS A 160 -7.81 6.26 3.26
N LEU A 161 -8.42 6.75 2.18
CA LEU A 161 -7.92 6.58 0.80
C LEU A 161 -7.25 7.84 0.23
N ARG A 162 -7.27 8.96 0.97
CA ARG A 162 -6.71 10.26 0.53
C ARG A 162 -5.35 10.60 1.14
N SER A 163 -4.85 9.73 2.01
CA SER A 163 -3.60 9.91 2.72
C SER A 163 -2.83 8.59 2.78
N ASN A 164 -1.53 8.70 3.05
CA ASN A 164 -0.59 7.58 3.07
C ASN A 164 -0.18 7.24 4.51
N ASP A 165 -1.08 7.44 5.47
CA ASP A 165 -0.74 7.37 6.90
C ASP A 165 -0.81 5.95 7.47
N GLY A 166 -0.96 4.91 6.64
CA GLY A 166 -1.02 3.51 7.06
C GLY A 166 -2.42 3.03 7.45
N TRP A 167 -3.47 3.78 7.09
CA TRP A 167 -4.87 3.46 7.38
C TRP A 167 -5.25 2.03 7.01
N LEU A 168 -5.83 1.29 7.95
CA LEU A 168 -6.46 0.00 7.68
C LEU A 168 -7.86 0.22 7.13
N VAL A 169 -8.11 -0.25 5.92
CA VAL A 169 -9.44 -0.42 5.35
C VAL A 169 -9.88 -1.87 5.60
N THR A 170 -10.90 -2.03 6.43
CA THR A 170 -11.29 -3.34 6.98
C THR A 170 -12.15 -4.15 6.02
N PRO A 171 -12.32 -5.48 6.25
CA PRO A 171 -13.24 -6.30 5.47
C PRO A 171 -14.70 -5.82 5.51
N THR A 172 -15.14 -5.26 6.64
CA THR A 172 -16.49 -4.70 6.78
C THR A 172 -16.68 -3.48 5.89
N GLN A 173 -15.72 -2.55 5.89
CA GLN A 173 -15.74 -1.35 5.05
C GLN A 173 -15.70 -1.69 3.56
N ILE A 174 -14.81 -2.63 3.18
CA ILE A 174 -14.76 -3.14 1.80
C ILE A 174 -16.07 -3.82 1.42
N GLY A 175 -16.64 -4.61 2.33
CA GLY A 175 -17.92 -5.29 2.14
C GLY A 175 -19.07 -4.31 1.88
N ALA A 176 -19.14 -3.23 2.65
CA ALA A 176 -20.14 -2.18 2.44
C ALA A 176 -19.94 -1.46 1.10
N ALA A 177 -18.70 -1.11 0.75
CA ALA A 177 -18.37 -0.50 -0.54
C ALA A 177 -18.73 -1.41 -1.73
N LEU A 178 -18.36 -2.69 -1.68
CA LEU A 178 -18.70 -3.65 -2.72
C LEU A 178 -20.21 -3.92 -2.80
N ALA A 179 -20.94 -3.89 -1.68
CA ALA A 179 -22.39 -3.99 -1.70
C ALA A 179 -23.04 -2.80 -2.41
N ALA A 180 -22.51 -1.58 -2.24
CA ALA A 180 -22.96 -0.40 -2.99
C ALA A 180 -22.69 -0.55 -4.51
N TRP A 181 -21.52 -1.07 -4.88
CA TRP A 181 -21.19 -1.40 -6.28
C TRP A 181 -22.17 -2.41 -6.91
N GLU A 182 -22.49 -3.49 -6.19
CA GLU A 182 -23.44 -4.51 -6.68
C GLU A 182 -24.88 -3.99 -6.74
N ALA A 183 -25.23 -3.02 -5.89
CA ALA A 183 -26.55 -2.39 -5.87
C ALA A 183 -26.76 -1.34 -6.97
N ALA A 184 -25.67 -0.77 -7.51
CA ALA A 184 -25.72 0.13 -8.66
C ALA A 184 -26.35 -0.57 -9.87
N ASP A 185 -26.98 0.19 -10.77
CA ASP A 185 -27.55 -0.42 -11.96
C ASP A 185 -26.46 -0.79 -12.99
N GLU A 186 -26.85 -1.60 -13.99
CA GLU A 186 -25.89 -2.08 -14.99
C GLU A 186 -25.30 -0.95 -15.83
N GLN A 187 -26.06 0.13 -16.09
CA GLN A 187 -25.56 1.26 -16.86
C GLN A 187 -24.52 2.04 -16.05
N GLU A 188 -24.79 2.32 -14.77
CA GLU A 188 -23.84 2.98 -13.87
C GLU A 188 -22.53 2.20 -13.74
N ARG A 189 -22.62 0.87 -13.62
CA ARG A 189 -21.43 0.01 -13.60
C ARG A 189 -20.64 0.08 -14.91
N GLN A 190 -21.32 0.00 -16.05
CA GLN A 190 -20.65 0.09 -17.36
C GLN A 190 -19.96 1.43 -17.55
N GLU A 191 -20.63 2.54 -17.20
CA GLU A 191 -20.06 3.88 -17.23
C GLU A 191 -18.83 3.98 -16.34
N ALA A 192 -18.91 3.51 -15.09
CA ALA A 192 -17.79 3.48 -14.16
C ALA A 192 -16.58 2.70 -14.70
N THR A 193 -16.80 1.52 -15.28
CA THR A 193 -15.72 0.73 -15.90
C THR A 193 -15.13 1.34 -17.16
N GLY A 194 -15.92 2.15 -17.88
CA GLY A 194 -15.47 2.86 -19.09
C GLY A 194 -14.74 4.17 -18.78
N GLU A 195 -15.05 4.79 -17.64
CA GLU A 195 -14.48 6.07 -17.22
C GLU A 195 -13.03 5.96 -16.76
N HIS A 196 -12.66 4.86 -16.10
CA HIS A 196 -11.30 4.64 -15.62
C HIS A 196 -10.84 3.19 -15.76
N ASP A 197 -9.78 2.97 -16.56
CA ASP A 197 -9.22 1.66 -16.92
C ASP A 197 -8.78 0.79 -15.72
N ARG A 198 -8.30 1.42 -14.65
CA ARG A 198 -7.94 0.75 -13.38
C ARG A 198 -9.13 0.35 -12.52
N PHE A 199 -10.32 0.93 -12.71
CA PHE A 199 -11.45 0.72 -11.81
C PHE A 199 -11.94 -0.74 -11.77
N PRO A 200 -12.06 -1.48 -12.90
CA PRO A 200 -12.39 -2.91 -12.84
C PRO A 200 -11.39 -3.72 -12.01
N ARG A 201 -10.08 -3.44 -12.19
CA ARG A 201 -9.01 -4.12 -11.44
C ARG A 201 -9.05 -3.75 -9.95
N TRP A 202 -9.47 -2.53 -9.62
CA TRP A 202 -9.67 -2.08 -8.25
C TRP A 202 -10.79 -2.84 -7.55
N ILE A 203 -11.96 -3.00 -8.20
CA ILE A 203 -13.07 -3.80 -7.67
C ILE A 203 -12.64 -5.25 -7.41
N GLU A 204 -12.01 -5.90 -8.39
CA GLU A 204 -11.52 -7.28 -8.24
C GLU A 204 -10.51 -7.38 -7.08
N TRP A 205 -9.56 -6.44 -7.00
CA TRP A 205 -8.53 -6.44 -5.97
C TRP A 205 -9.11 -6.20 -4.57
N MET A 206 -10.08 -5.29 -4.42
CA MET A 206 -10.79 -5.10 -3.15
C MET A 206 -11.51 -6.37 -2.71
N GLY A 207 -12.12 -7.11 -3.64
CA GLY A 207 -12.71 -8.42 -3.36
C GLY A 207 -11.70 -9.39 -2.74
N LYS A 208 -10.48 -9.45 -3.28
CA LYS A 208 -9.41 -10.29 -2.73
C LYS A 208 -8.88 -9.77 -1.39
N ALA A 209 -8.72 -8.46 -1.24
CA ALA A 209 -8.26 -7.85 0.00
C ALA A 209 -9.23 -8.09 1.16
N LYS A 210 -10.54 -8.06 0.90
CA LYS A 210 -11.57 -8.40 1.89
C LYS A 210 -11.37 -9.79 2.50
N GLU A 211 -11.01 -10.78 1.69
CA GLU A 211 -10.74 -12.15 2.13
C GLU A 211 -9.38 -12.32 2.84
N ARG A 212 -8.57 -11.24 2.88
CA ARG A 212 -7.20 -11.18 3.44
C ARG A 212 -7.08 -10.13 4.55
N GLY A 213 -8.14 -9.97 5.34
CA GLY A 213 -8.16 -9.07 6.50
C GLY A 213 -8.27 -7.58 6.15
N GLY A 214 -8.45 -7.22 4.86
CA GLY A 214 -8.52 -5.84 4.39
C GLY A 214 -7.23 -5.38 3.71
N PHE A 215 -6.96 -4.09 3.72
CA PHE A 215 -5.71 -3.53 3.19
C PHE A 215 -5.26 -2.26 3.93
N ARG A 216 -3.95 -1.98 3.88
CA ARG A 216 -3.34 -0.74 4.35
C ARG A 216 -2.97 0.20 3.21
N VAL A 217 -3.00 1.51 3.46
CA VAL A 217 -2.70 2.58 2.48
C VAL A 217 -1.43 3.36 2.87
N PHE A 218 -0.44 3.41 1.98
CA PHE A 218 0.89 4.03 2.15
C PHE A 218 1.35 4.84 0.94
#